data_AF-A0A7X9J6D3-F1
#
_entry.id   AF-A0A7X9J6D3-F1
#
_cell.length_a   1.000
_cell.length_b   1.000
_cell.length_c   1.000
_cell.angle_alpha   90.00
_cell.angle_beta   90.00
_cell.angle_gamma   90.00
#
_symmetry.space_group_name_H-M   'P 1'
#
loop_
_entity.id
_entity.type
_entity.pdbx_description
1 polymer ?
#
loop_
_entity_poly.entity_id
_entity_poly.type
_entity_poly.pdbx_seq_one_letter_code
_entity_poly.pdbx_strand_id
1 'polypeptide(L)'
;MFEFLKRHPAEPKDHSDADEIRKYAKVKFVTPARQKGEKTVVFSASDIQGGLGHNVLTASVCKAIDAQKFAEFARVKLVKRSGPRQGAATRWTFEI
;
A
#
# COMPACT_ATOMS: atom_id res chain seq x y z
N MET A 1 -27.58 32.04 -20.53
CA MET A 1 -27.19 32.48 -19.19
C MET A 1 -26.44 31.33 -18.53
N PHE A 2 -25.12 31.47 -18.39
CA PHE A 2 -24.24 30.53 -17.69
C PHE A 2 -24.32 30.83 -16.19
N GLU A 3 -24.60 29.83 -15.37
CA GLU A 3 -24.20 29.78 -13.94
C GLU A 3 -23.85 28.32 -13.64
N PHE A 4 -22.65 27.91 -14.06
CA PHE A 4 -21.47 27.78 -13.21
C PHE A 4 -21.73 26.94 -11.94
N LEU A 5 -21.41 25.65 -12.08
CA LEU A 5 -20.83 24.75 -11.08
C LEU A 5 -21.15 25.09 -9.61
N LYS A 6 -22.14 24.39 -9.04
CA LYS A 6 -22.04 24.00 -7.63
C LYS A 6 -20.76 23.18 -7.50
N ARG A 7 -19.68 23.84 -7.06
CA ARG A 7 -18.46 23.18 -6.61
C ARG A 7 -18.85 22.35 -5.40
N HIS A 8 -19.04 21.05 -5.63
CA HIS A 8 -19.12 20.09 -4.54
C HIS A 8 -17.86 20.25 -3.69
N PRO A 9 -17.97 20.51 -2.38
CA PRO A 9 -16.82 20.40 -1.50
C PRO A 9 -16.29 18.96 -1.63
N ALA A 10 -14.98 18.81 -1.83
CA ALA A 10 -14.35 17.50 -1.85
C ALA A 10 -14.72 16.77 -0.55
N GLU A 11 -15.38 15.62 -0.67
CA GLU A 11 -15.82 14.84 0.49
C GLU A 11 -14.65 14.59 1.45
N PRO A 12 -14.88 14.67 2.78
CA PRO A 12 -13.90 14.27 3.75
C PRO A 12 -13.60 12.78 3.50
N LYS A 13 -12.43 12.49 2.95
CA LYS A 13 -11.99 11.10 2.76
C LYS A 13 -11.69 10.55 4.15
N ASP A 14 -12.62 9.80 4.72
CA ASP A 14 -12.30 8.85 5.78
C ASP A 14 -11.13 8.01 5.27
N HIS A 15 -9.95 8.20 5.87
CA HIS A 15 -8.78 7.43 5.53
C HIS A 15 -9.04 6.01 5.99
N SER A 16 -9.57 5.16 5.10
CA SER A 16 -9.73 3.74 5.40
C SER A 16 -8.38 3.15 5.79
N ASP A 17 -8.36 2.21 6.74
CA ASP A 17 -7.15 1.47 7.16
C ASP A 17 -6.33 0.97 5.95
N ALA A 18 -7.01 0.61 4.86
CA ALA A 18 -6.36 0.15 3.63
C ALA A 18 -5.54 1.23 2.92
N ASP A 19 -5.99 2.49 2.90
CA ASP A 19 -5.23 3.59 2.30
C ASP A 19 -4.03 3.99 3.16
N GLU A 20 -4.17 3.93 4.49
CA GLU A 20 -3.04 4.11 5.41
C GLU A 20 -1.97 3.02 5.23
N ILE A 21 -2.38 1.76 5.13
CA ILE A 21 -1.47 0.64 4.85
C ILE A 21 -0.70 0.85 3.55
N ARG A 22 -1.39 1.23 2.47
CA ARG A 22 -0.74 1.49 1.16
C ARG A 22 0.24 2.66 1.22
N LYS A 23 -0.16 3.74 1.90
CA LYS A 23 0.69 4.91 2.11
C LYS A 23 1.95 4.54 2.89
N TYR A 24 1.78 3.80 3.99
CA TYR A 24 2.90 3.31 4.81
C TYR A 24 3.85 2.46 3.99
N ALA A 25 3.36 1.44 3.29
CA ALA A 25 4.19 0.54 2.50
C ALA A 25 5.00 1.29 1.41
N LYS A 26 4.37 2.25 0.73
CA LYS A 26 5.05 3.08 -0.28
C LYS A 26 6.15 3.93 0.35
N VAL A 27 5.84 4.67 1.41
CA VAL A 27 6.80 5.60 2.05
C VAL A 27 7.94 4.84 2.72
N LYS A 28 7.66 3.70 3.35
CA LYS A 28 8.63 2.95 4.13
C LYS A 28 9.55 2.07 3.29
N PHE A 29 9.04 1.44 2.23
CA PHE A 29 9.79 0.45 1.45
C PHE A 29 10.06 0.91 0.02
N VAL A 30 9.04 1.35 -0.72
CA VAL A 30 9.18 1.66 -2.16
C VAL A 30 10.02 2.92 -2.39
N THR A 31 9.70 4.02 -1.69
CA THR A 31 10.38 5.30 -1.91
C THR A 31 11.89 5.23 -1.60
N PRO A 32 12.34 4.66 -0.47
CA PRO A 32 13.77 4.54 -0.19
C PRO A 32 14.50 3.62 -1.17
N ALA A 33 13.90 2.49 -1.56
CA ALA A 33 14.49 1.57 -2.53
C ALA A 33 14.72 2.27 -3.89
N ARG A 34 13.75 3.08 -4.34
CA ARG A 34 13.91 3.93 -5.53
C ARG A 34 15.03 4.95 -5.41
N GLN A 35 15.09 5.66 -4.28
CA GLN A 35 16.14 6.66 -4.03
C GLN A 35 17.54 6.05 -4.04
N LYS A 36 17.67 4.77 -3.66
CA LYS A 36 18.91 4.01 -3.71
C LYS A 36 19.23 3.41 -5.08
N GLY A 37 18.32 3.52 -6.05
CA GLY A 37 18.48 2.91 -7.37
C GLY A 37 18.29 1.39 -7.41
N GLU A 38 17.65 0.80 -6.39
CA GLU A 38 17.29 -0.62 -6.37
C GLU A 38 16.29 -0.93 -7.49
N LYS A 39 16.33 -2.16 -8.02
CA LYS A 39 15.40 -2.62 -9.07
C LYS A 39 14.17 -3.33 -8.52
N THR A 40 14.27 -3.83 -7.29
CA THR A 40 13.21 -4.56 -6.63
C THR A 40 13.16 -4.19 -5.17
N VAL A 41 11.96 -4.21 -4.59
CA VAL A 41 11.76 -4.12 -3.14
C VAL A 41 11.05 -5.35 -2.62
N VAL A 42 11.44 -5.79 -1.42
CA VAL A 42 10.83 -6.93 -0.73
C VAL A 42 10.42 -6.51 0.67
N PHE A 43 9.18 -6.82 1.04
CA PHE A 43 8.67 -6.63 2.39
C PHE A 43 7.58 -7.66 2.70
N SER A 44 7.28 -7.83 3.99
CA SER A 44 6.29 -8.76 4.52
C SER A 44 5.11 -8.07 5.19
N ALA A 45 4.04 -8.82 5.43
CA ALA A 45 2.90 -8.31 6.20
C ALA A 45 3.29 -7.99 7.65
N SER A 46 4.21 -8.75 8.25
CA SER A 46 4.79 -8.43 9.56
C SER A 46 5.57 -7.11 9.57
N ASP A 47 6.31 -6.79 8.50
CA ASP A 47 7.07 -5.52 8.44
C ASP A 47 6.11 -4.32 8.45
N ILE A 48 4.96 -4.44 7.77
CA ILE A 48 3.91 -3.41 7.76
C ILE A 48 3.19 -3.34 9.10
N GLN A 49 2.75 -4.48 9.65
CA GLN A 49 2.03 -4.51 10.93
C GLN A 49 2.92 -3.99 12.07
N GLY A 50 4.19 -4.40 12.14
CA GLY A 50 5.13 -3.89 13.14
C GLY A 50 5.36 -2.38 13.00
N GLY A 51 5.22 -1.84 11.79
CA GLY A 51 5.34 -0.43 11.48
C GLY A 51 4.13 0.44 11.82
N LEU A 52 2.93 -0.12 11.71
CA LEU A 52 1.65 0.57 11.98
C LEU A 52 1.07 0.27 13.37
N GLY A 53 1.58 -0.76 14.04
CA GLY A 53 1.10 -1.22 15.34
C GLY A 53 0.31 -2.53 15.24
N HIS A 54 0.35 -3.30 16.34
CA HIS A 54 -0.21 -4.66 16.39
C HIS A 54 -1.74 -4.70 16.23
N ASN A 55 -2.43 -3.56 16.38
CA ASN A 55 -3.87 -3.43 16.19
C ASN A 55 -4.28 -3.59 14.70
N VAL A 56 -3.35 -3.38 13.76
CA VAL A 56 -3.61 -3.61 12.35
C VAL A 56 -3.61 -5.11 12.05
N LEU A 57 -4.73 -5.62 11.56
CA LEU A 57 -4.84 -7.03 11.20
C LEU A 57 -4.00 -7.35 9.96
N THR A 58 -3.22 -8.44 10.03
CA THR A 58 -2.45 -8.96 8.88
C THR A 58 -3.33 -9.24 7.66
N ALA A 59 -4.59 -9.62 7.87
CA ALA A 59 -5.55 -9.81 6.79
C ALA A 59 -5.88 -8.48 6.07
N SER A 60 -6.05 -7.39 6.81
CA SER A 60 -6.24 -6.05 6.23
C SER A 60 -4.99 -5.62 5.45
N VAL A 61 -3.80 -5.91 5.96
CA VAL A 61 -2.53 -5.68 5.25
C VAL A 61 -2.49 -6.45 3.93
N CYS A 62 -2.73 -7.76 3.99
CA CYS A 62 -2.71 -8.60 2.78
C CYS A 62 -3.70 -8.10 1.74
N LYS A 63 -4.96 -7.81 2.12
CA LYS A 63 -5.96 -7.25 1.20
C LYS A 63 -5.54 -5.91 0.60
N ALA A 64 -4.95 -5.02 1.40
CA ALA A 64 -4.54 -3.69 0.94
C ALA A 64 -3.39 -3.74 -0.08
N ILE A 65 -2.41 -4.62 0.13
CA ILE A 65 -1.21 -4.78 -0.71
C ILE A 65 -1.49 -5.66 -1.95
N ASP A 66 -2.30 -6.71 -1.82
CA ASP A 66 -2.70 -7.58 -2.94
C ASP A 66 -3.62 -6.85 -3.94
N ALA A 67 -4.30 -5.78 -3.51
CA ALA A 67 -5.16 -4.99 -4.39
C ALA A 67 -4.35 -4.27 -5.48
N GLN A 68 -4.84 -4.30 -6.72
CA GLN A 68 -4.26 -3.56 -7.86
C GLN A 68 -4.03 -2.07 -7.55
N LYS A 69 -4.90 -1.46 -6.73
CA LYS A 69 -4.77 -0.09 -6.25
C LYS A 69 -3.40 0.19 -5.62
N PHE A 70 -2.79 -0.76 -4.92
CA PHE A 70 -1.44 -0.58 -4.37
C PHE A 70 -0.38 -0.48 -5.46
N ALA A 71 -0.40 -1.40 -6.42
CA ALA A 71 0.53 -1.40 -7.56
C ALA A 71 0.46 -0.09 -8.35
N GLU A 72 -0.74 0.39 -8.64
CA GLU A 72 -0.96 1.68 -9.32
C GLU A 72 -0.50 2.88 -8.48
N PHE A 73 -0.92 2.93 -7.21
CA PHE A 73 -0.59 4.02 -6.30
C PHE A 73 0.92 4.15 -6.03
N ALA A 74 1.60 3.02 -5.85
CA ALA A 74 3.05 2.98 -5.63
C ALA A 74 3.84 2.99 -6.95
N ARG A 75 3.18 2.81 -8.10
CA ARG A 75 3.76 2.64 -9.45
C ARG A 75 4.72 1.46 -9.54
N VAL A 76 4.34 0.32 -8.98
CA VAL A 76 5.18 -0.88 -8.88
C VAL A 76 4.50 -2.05 -9.57
N LYS A 77 5.28 -3.08 -9.93
CA LYS A 77 4.74 -4.31 -10.54
C LYS A 77 5.04 -5.51 -9.64
N LEU A 78 4.03 -6.31 -9.32
CA LEU A 78 4.21 -7.52 -8.51
C LEU A 78 4.98 -8.56 -9.34
N VAL A 79 6.14 -8.96 -8.85
CA VAL A 79 6.98 -10.01 -9.45
C VAL A 79 6.72 -11.34 -8.78
N LYS A 80 6.60 -11.35 -7.45
CA LYS A 80 6.39 -12.58 -6.67
C LYS A 80 5.59 -12.30 -5.42
N ARG A 81 4.66 -13.21 -5.11
CA ARG A 81 3.97 -13.31 -3.82
C ARG A 81 4.27 -14.69 -3.23
N SER A 82 4.59 -14.75 -1.94
CA SER A 82 4.87 -16.01 -1.25
C SER A 82 4.37 -15.98 0.19
N GLY A 83 4.28 -17.16 0.81
CA GLY A 83 3.71 -17.30 2.16
C GLY A 83 2.19 -17.50 2.15
N PRO A 84 1.54 -17.43 3.33
CA PRO A 84 0.12 -17.72 3.47
C PRO A 84 -0.78 -16.76 2.66
N ARG A 85 -2.03 -17.18 2.41
CA ARG A 85 -3.00 -16.30 1.73
C ARG A 85 -3.28 -15.04 2.56
N GLN A 86 -3.42 -15.18 3.88
CA GLN A 86 -3.60 -14.08 4.81
C GLN A 86 -2.77 -14.43 6.05
N GLY A 87 -1.75 -13.64 6.35
CA GLY A 87 -0.86 -13.91 7.49
C GLY A 87 0.39 -13.04 7.50
N ALA A 88 1.05 -12.98 8.66
CA ALA A 88 2.22 -12.13 8.90
C ALA A 88 3.40 -12.49 7.97
N ALA A 89 3.59 -13.78 7.68
CA ALA A 89 4.68 -14.27 6.84
C ALA A 89 4.45 -14.07 5.33
N THR A 90 3.34 -13.47 4.91
CA THR A 90 3.12 -13.13 3.50
C THR A 90 4.19 -12.14 3.05
N ARG A 91 4.87 -12.44 1.95
CA ARG A 91 5.94 -11.61 1.37
C ARG A 91 5.63 -11.26 -0.08
N TRP A 92 5.94 -10.03 -0.44
CA TRP A 92 5.85 -9.53 -1.80
C TRP A 92 7.21 -9.06 -2.30
N THR A 93 7.49 -9.37 -3.55
CA THR A 93 8.59 -8.79 -4.31
C THR A 93 7.99 -7.96 -5.43
N PHE A 94 8.29 -6.67 -5.42
CA PHE A 94 7.85 -5.72 -6.45
C PHE A 94 9.05 -5.20 -7.24
N GLU A 95 8.87 -5.02 -8.54
CA GLU A 95 9.72 -4.21 -9.40
C GLU A 95 9.33 -2.73 -9.25
N ILE A 96 10.33 -1.84 -9.15
CA ILE A 96 10.16 -0.44 -8.72
C ILE A 96 10.76 0.60 -9.67
#